data_AF-A0A7C3WHQ9-F1
#
_entry.id   AF-A0A7C3WHQ9-F1
#
_cell.length_a   1.000
_cell.length_b   1.000
_cell.length_c   1.000
_cell.angle_alpha   90.00
_cell.angle_beta   90.00
_cell.angle_gamma   90.00
#
_symmetry.space_group_name_H-M   'P 1'
#
loop_
_entity.id
_entity.type
_entity.pdbx_description
1 polymer ?
#
loop_
_entity_poly.entity_id
_entity_poly.type
_entity_poly.pdbx_seq_one_letter_code
_entity_poly.pdbx_strand_id
1 'polypeptide(L)'
;MAKTRKEKERAQKLWEERRELLRFGYGKIAEFIVREARQRYQQAMQARLKGDLRTAETMLREVVEKVPDAPDPLLALGQLLLETGRAEEAIGFLSKACEVDNTNPQSHFLFGQALEASGRLRRAKEAYERALQRYPTGDLAREIEQRLRVLEEKLASQASPTLSEEQAKELEEALHWAKFYLEVGFPRRAREYLEQAKAIAPDHPMVQEISKAIEQALNT
;
A
#
# COMPACT_ATOMS: atom_id res chain seq x y z
N MET A 1 -11.85 -16.80 58.09
CA MET A 1 -11.13 -15.67 58.70
C MET A 1 -11.29 -14.43 57.81
N ALA A 2 -12.15 -13.49 58.21
CA ALA A 2 -12.40 -12.26 57.47
C ALA A 2 -11.28 -11.26 57.75
N LYS A 3 -10.47 -10.91 56.73
CA LYS A 3 -9.52 -9.79 56.82
C LYS A 3 -10.27 -8.55 57.29
N THR A 4 -9.77 -7.91 58.34
CA THR A 4 -10.43 -6.76 58.96
C THR A 4 -10.52 -5.61 57.96
N ARG A 5 -11.58 -4.81 57.99
CA ARG A 5 -11.81 -3.68 57.07
C ARG A 5 -10.58 -2.77 56.93
N LYS A 6 -9.85 -2.55 58.03
CA LYS A 6 -8.59 -1.79 58.08
C LYS A 6 -7.45 -2.41 57.26
N GLU A 7 -7.36 -3.74 57.17
CA GLU A 7 -6.33 -4.41 56.36
C GLU A 7 -6.60 -4.30 54.87
N LYS A 8 -7.88 -4.33 54.47
CA LYS A 8 -8.29 -4.08 53.08
C LYS A 8 -8.03 -2.64 52.66
N GLU A 9 -8.37 -1.66 53.50
CA GLU A 9 -8.09 -0.23 53.26
C GLU A 9 -6.58 0.04 53.15
N ARG A 10 -5.75 -0.58 54.00
CA ARG A 10 -4.28 -0.47 53.90
C ARG A 10 -3.70 -1.08 52.62
N ALA A 11 -4.20 -2.25 52.22
CA ALA A 11 -3.76 -2.91 50.99
C ALA A 11 -4.15 -2.11 49.73
N GLN A 12 -5.31 -1.47 49.75
CA GLN A 12 -5.79 -0.63 48.65
C GLN A 12 -4.96 0.66 48.54
N LYS A 13 -4.63 1.30 49.66
CA LYS A 13 -3.74 2.47 49.70
C LYS A 13 -2.34 2.15 49.15
N LEU A 14 -1.75 1.03 49.57
CA LEU A 14 -0.45 0.56 49.06
C LEU A 14 -0.48 0.24 47.56
N TRP A 15 -1.61 -0.26 47.05
CA TRP A 15 -1.80 -0.53 45.63
C TRP A 15 -1.89 0.78 44.81
N GLU A 16 -2.59 1.79 45.33
CA GLU A 16 -2.69 3.11 44.70
C GLU A 16 -1.34 3.85 44.71
N GLU A 17 -0.62 3.87 45.83
CA GLU A 17 0.72 4.47 45.94
C GLU A 17 1.71 3.80 44.98
N ARG A 18 1.71 2.46 44.90
CA ARG A 18 2.55 1.72 43.95
C ARG A 18 2.17 2.03 42.51
N ARG A 19 0.87 2.17 42.21
CA ARG A 19 0.38 2.52 40.86
C ARG A 19 0.78 3.94 40.47
N GLU A 20 0.74 4.89 41.40
CA GLU A 20 1.22 6.26 41.17
C GLU A 20 2.73 6.33 40.99
N LEU A 21 3.50 5.62 41.82
CA LEU A 21 4.95 5.52 41.67
C LEU A 21 5.35 4.89 40.34
N LEU A 22 4.66 3.84 39.91
CA LEU A 22 4.86 3.25 38.59
C LEU A 22 4.46 4.23 37.48
N ARG A 23 3.30 4.89 37.57
CA ARG A 23 2.87 5.91 36.59
C ARG A 23 3.89 7.04 36.47
N PHE A 24 4.37 7.55 37.59
CA PHE A 24 5.34 8.64 37.65
C PHE A 24 6.73 8.19 37.18
N GLY A 25 7.18 7.00 37.59
CA GLY A 25 8.44 6.40 37.15
C GLY A 25 8.45 6.10 35.66
N TYR A 26 7.43 5.41 35.15
CA TYR A 26 7.26 5.15 33.71
C TYR A 26 7.04 6.44 32.92
N GLY A 27 6.33 7.43 33.48
CA GLY A 27 6.16 8.74 32.88
C GLY A 27 7.49 9.46 32.67
N LYS A 28 8.34 9.51 33.70
CA LYS A 28 9.69 10.09 33.59
C LYS A 28 10.59 9.34 32.63
N ILE A 29 10.50 8.00 32.59
CA ILE A 29 11.27 7.17 31.66
C ILE A 29 10.78 7.42 30.22
N ALA A 30 9.47 7.47 29.98
CA ALA A 30 8.90 7.77 28.68
C ALA A 30 9.26 9.19 28.22
N GLU A 31 9.16 10.19 29.09
CA GLU A 31 9.61 11.56 28.82
C GLU A 31 11.10 11.62 28.47
N PHE A 32 11.94 10.88 29.20
CA PHE A 32 13.36 10.78 28.91
C PHE A 32 13.61 10.14 27.54
N ILE A 33 12.98 9.01 27.22
CA ILE A 33 13.08 8.32 25.93
C ILE A 33 12.62 9.23 24.78
N VAL A 34 11.47 9.89 24.93
CA VAL A 34 10.93 10.81 23.91
C VAL A 34 11.85 12.01 23.71
N ARG A 35 12.41 12.57 24.79
CA ARG A 35 13.36 13.69 24.71
C ARG A 35 14.66 13.28 24.01
N GLU A 36 15.21 12.12 24.36
CA GLU A 36 16.41 11.57 23.73
C GLU A 36 16.16 11.27 22.25
N ALA A 37 15.04 10.62 21.92
CA ALA A 37 14.63 10.33 20.55
C ALA A 37 14.44 11.62 19.73
N ARG A 38 13.85 12.67 20.32
CA ARG A 38 13.75 13.99 19.67
C ARG A 38 15.13 14.58 19.38
N GLN A 39 16.06 14.53 20.32
CA GLN A 39 17.42 15.03 20.10
C GLN A 39 18.12 14.25 18.99
N ARG A 40 17.97 12.92 18.99
CA ARG A 40 18.53 12.05 17.97
C ARG A 40 17.93 12.30 16.59
N TYR A 41 16.62 12.53 16.51
CA TYR A 41 15.94 12.94 15.28
C TYR A 41 16.50 14.25 14.73
N GLN A 42 16.72 15.26 15.58
CA GLN A 42 17.33 16.53 15.15
C GLN A 42 18.74 16.33 14.59
N GLN A 43 19.56 15.49 15.22
CA GLN A 43 20.88 15.13 14.70
C GLN A 43 20.80 14.41 13.35
N ALA A 44 19.83 13.51 13.19
CA ALA A 44 19.59 12.79 11.95
C ALA A 44 19.25 13.76 10.80
N MET A 45 18.38 14.73 11.07
CA MET A 45 18.01 15.77 10.10
C MET A 45 19.22 16.64 9.74
N GLN A 46 20.06 17.00 10.71
CA GLN A 46 21.31 17.73 10.45
C GLN A 46 22.30 16.92 9.61
N ALA A 47 22.44 15.61 9.86
CA ALA A 47 23.27 14.73 9.05
C ALA A 47 22.75 14.65 7.60
N ARG A 48 21.43 14.53 7.43
CA ARG A 48 20.78 14.55 6.12
C ARG A 48 21.02 15.84 5.36
N LEU A 49 20.91 17.00 6.02
CA LEU A 49 21.19 18.31 5.42
C LEU A 49 22.65 18.44 4.96
N LYS A 50 23.58 17.76 5.63
CA LYS A 50 24.99 17.70 5.24
C LYS A 50 25.28 16.68 4.12
N GLY A 51 24.26 15.97 3.63
CA GLY A 51 24.40 14.92 2.63
C GLY A 51 24.86 13.57 3.19
N ASP A 52 25.05 13.44 4.51
CA ASP A 52 25.40 12.16 5.13
C ASP A 52 24.14 11.31 5.37
N LEU A 53 23.63 10.76 4.27
CA LEU A 53 22.40 9.97 4.24
C LEU A 53 22.52 8.68 5.07
N ARG A 54 23.72 8.09 5.15
CA ARG A 54 23.96 6.84 5.89
C ARG A 54 23.84 7.06 7.40
N THR A 55 24.48 8.11 7.90
CA THR A 55 24.34 8.48 9.31
C THR A 55 22.90 8.87 9.62
N ALA A 56 22.28 9.70 8.79
CA ALA A 56 20.88 10.09 8.97
C ALA A 56 19.94 8.88 9.08
N GLU A 57 20.09 7.90 8.19
CA GLU A 57 19.28 6.67 8.23
C GLU A 57 19.46 5.90 9.54
N THR A 58 20.72 5.69 9.94
CA THR A 58 21.04 4.95 11.17
C THR A 58 20.37 5.61 12.38
N MET A 59 20.49 6.93 12.49
CA MET A 59 19.85 7.69 13.56
C MET A 59 18.32 7.63 13.49
N LEU A 60 17.73 7.72 12.30
CA LEU A 60 16.28 7.64 12.12
C LEU A 60 15.72 6.27 12.50
N ARG A 61 16.42 5.17 12.16
CA ARG A 61 16.02 3.82 12.55
C ARG A 61 16.04 3.65 14.07
N GLU A 62 17.08 4.13 14.76
CA GLU A 62 17.12 4.14 16.22
C GLU A 62 15.95 4.92 16.85
N VAL A 63 15.59 6.06 16.25
CA VAL A 63 14.45 6.88 16.71
C VAL A 63 13.15 6.13 16.54
N VAL A 64 12.91 5.51 15.37
CA VAL A 64 11.70 4.74 15.09
C VAL A 64 11.63 3.47 15.97
N GLU A 65 12.75 2.87 16.34
CA GLU A 65 12.77 1.75 17.28
C GLU A 65 12.36 2.16 18.70
N LYS A 66 12.87 3.30 19.17
CA LYS A 66 12.55 3.84 20.51
C LYS A 66 11.14 4.45 20.59
N VAL A 67 10.70 5.10 19.52
CA VAL A 67 9.41 5.80 19.43
C VAL A 67 8.72 5.40 18.13
N PRO A 68 8.10 4.21 18.08
CA PRO A 68 7.59 3.62 16.85
C PRO A 68 6.38 4.33 16.26
N ASP A 69 5.69 5.17 17.05
CA ASP A 69 4.45 5.86 16.66
C ASP A 69 4.66 7.38 16.57
N ALA A 70 5.89 7.82 16.26
CA ALA A 70 6.17 9.21 15.93
C ALA A 70 6.06 9.43 14.41
N PRO A 71 5.17 10.32 13.93
CA PRO A 71 4.93 10.48 12.49
C PRO A 71 6.13 11.11 11.75
N ASP A 72 6.79 12.13 12.33
CA ASP A 72 7.88 12.83 11.64
C ASP A 72 9.10 11.93 11.34
N PRO A 73 9.61 11.12 12.29
CA PRO A 73 10.72 10.21 12.01
C PRO A 73 10.35 9.09 11.03
N LEU A 74 9.12 8.57 11.09
CA LEU A 74 8.61 7.58 10.12
C LEU A 74 8.58 8.16 8.71
N LEU A 75 8.05 9.38 8.56
CA LEU A 75 8.00 10.11 7.30
C LEU A 75 9.40 10.39 6.77
N ALA A 76 10.29 10.92 7.62
CA ALA A 76 11.65 11.27 7.24
C ALA A 76 12.46 10.05 6.80
N LEU A 77 12.32 8.91 7.50
CA LEU A 77 12.95 7.64 7.12
C LEU A 77 12.39 7.12 5.80
N GLY A 78 11.07 7.11 5.64
CA GLY A 78 10.42 6.73 4.38
C GLY A 78 10.89 7.55 3.19
N GLN A 79 10.98 8.87 3.35
CA GLN A 79 11.49 9.77 2.31
C GLN A 79 12.96 9.49 1.98
N LEU A 80 13.80 9.27 2.99
CA LEU A 80 15.22 8.94 2.79
C LEU A 80 15.41 7.61 2.06
N LEU A 81 14.56 6.62 2.37
CA LEU A 81 14.55 5.33 1.68
C LEU A 81 14.16 5.49 0.20
N LEU A 82 13.20 6.37 -0.12
CA LEU A 82 12.86 6.70 -1.51
C LEU A 82 14.01 7.39 -2.24
N GLU A 83 14.66 8.37 -1.62
CA GLU A 83 15.82 9.07 -2.18
C GLU A 83 17.00 8.13 -2.47
N THR A 84 17.10 7.04 -1.71
CA THR A 84 18.15 6.00 -1.87
C THR A 84 17.69 4.81 -2.70
N GLY A 85 16.53 4.88 -3.37
CA GLY A 85 16.04 3.84 -4.28
C GLY A 85 15.46 2.59 -3.59
N ARG A 86 15.32 2.59 -2.26
CA ARG A 86 14.78 1.47 -1.47
C ARG A 86 13.28 1.62 -1.25
N ALA A 87 12.55 1.70 -2.35
CA ALA A 87 11.11 1.96 -2.34
C ALA A 87 10.30 0.90 -1.57
N GLU A 88 10.68 -0.39 -1.67
CA GLU A 88 9.97 -1.48 -0.99
C GLU A 88 10.05 -1.36 0.54
N GLU A 89 11.21 -0.99 1.08
CA GLU A 89 11.35 -0.72 2.52
C GLU A 89 10.56 0.53 2.95
N ALA A 90 10.52 1.56 2.10
CA ALA A 90 9.84 2.81 2.38
C ALA A 90 8.32 2.63 2.58
N ILE A 91 7.70 1.69 1.87
CA ILE A 91 6.25 1.39 1.96
C ILE A 91 5.84 1.12 3.41
N GLY A 92 6.62 0.33 4.15
CA GLY A 92 6.29 -0.02 5.53
C GLY A 92 6.27 1.19 6.46
N PHE A 93 7.31 2.02 6.40
CA PHE A 93 7.42 3.22 7.24
C PHE A 93 6.39 4.29 6.85
N LEU A 94 6.13 4.48 5.55
CA LEU A 94 5.17 5.47 5.05
C LEU A 94 3.71 5.06 5.28
N SER A 95 3.40 3.76 5.20
CA SER A 95 2.08 3.24 5.61
C SER A 95 1.83 3.55 7.08
N LYS A 96 2.82 3.27 7.94
CA LYS A 96 2.72 3.56 9.36
C LYS A 96 2.62 5.07 9.64
N ALA A 97 3.35 5.89 8.91
CA ALA A 97 3.25 7.35 9.03
C ALA A 97 1.82 7.84 8.72
N CYS A 98 1.18 7.30 7.69
CA CYS A 98 -0.22 7.60 7.35
C CYS A 98 -1.22 7.12 8.41
N GLU A 99 -0.94 5.99 9.07
CA GLU A 99 -1.79 5.44 10.14
C GLU A 99 -1.72 6.27 11.43
N VAL A 100 -0.51 6.69 11.80
CA VAL A 100 -0.24 7.48 13.01
C VAL A 100 -0.73 8.91 12.85
N ASP A 101 -0.44 9.54 11.72
CA ASP A 101 -0.91 10.89 11.40
C ASP A 101 -1.63 10.89 10.05
N ASN A 102 -2.96 10.78 10.16
CA ASN A 102 -3.85 10.83 9.00
C ASN A 102 -4.08 12.25 8.48
N THR A 103 -3.51 13.29 9.08
CA THR A 103 -3.72 14.71 8.70
C THR A 103 -2.60 15.27 7.84
N ASN A 104 -1.49 14.53 7.70
CA ASN A 104 -0.35 14.97 6.93
C ASN A 104 -0.45 14.54 5.45
N PRO A 105 -0.68 15.48 4.51
CA PRO A 105 -0.81 15.15 3.09
C PRO A 105 0.50 14.62 2.50
N GLN A 106 1.66 15.02 3.04
CA GLN A 106 2.97 14.58 2.58
C GLN A 106 3.18 13.08 2.80
N SER A 107 2.70 12.53 3.93
CA SER A 107 2.79 11.09 4.22
C SER A 107 2.04 10.27 3.17
N HIS A 108 0.82 10.68 2.83
CA HIS A 108 -0.01 10.02 1.83
C HIS A 108 0.61 10.11 0.41
N PHE A 109 1.16 11.26 0.08
CA PHE A 109 1.84 11.47 -1.19
C PHE A 109 3.09 10.59 -1.33
N LEU A 110 3.99 10.62 -0.33
CA LEU A 110 5.20 9.80 -0.34
C LEU A 110 4.86 8.31 -0.33
N PHE A 111 3.80 7.89 0.35
CA PHE A 111 3.32 6.51 0.30
C PHE A 111 2.92 6.08 -1.12
N GLY A 112 2.18 6.93 -1.84
CA GLY A 112 1.88 6.72 -3.26
C GLY A 112 3.13 6.64 -4.12
N GLN A 113 4.12 7.52 -3.88
CA GLN A 113 5.41 7.49 -4.57
C GLN A 113 6.20 6.21 -4.31
N ALA A 114 6.18 5.70 -3.08
CA ALA A 114 6.84 4.44 -2.75
C ALA A 114 6.20 3.25 -3.47
N LEU A 115 4.87 3.21 -3.51
CA LEU A 115 4.15 2.19 -4.28
C LEU A 115 4.45 2.29 -5.77
N GLU A 116 4.51 3.49 -6.33
CA GLU A 116 4.87 3.71 -7.73
C GLU A 116 6.31 3.23 -8.02
N ALA A 117 7.29 3.63 -7.20
CA ALA A 117 8.69 3.27 -7.37
C ALA A 117 8.96 1.77 -7.15
N SER A 118 8.14 1.08 -6.35
CA SER A 118 8.18 -0.39 -6.20
C SER A 118 7.50 -1.15 -7.35
N GLY A 119 6.91 -0.45 -8.33
CA GLY A 119 6.19 -1.06 -9.46
C GLY A 119 4.76 -1.50 -9.13
N ARG A 120 4.24 -1.22 -7.93
CA ARG A 120 2.87 -1.54 -7.52
C ARG A 120 1.87 -0.51 -8.05
N LEU A 121 1.82 -0.32 -9.37
CA LEU A 121 1.15 0.81 -10.04
C LEU A 121 -0.35 0.93 -9.69
N ARG A 122 -1.09 -0.19 -9.64
CA ARG A 122 -2.51 -0.18 -9.25
C ARG A 122 -2.72 0.33 -7.82
N ARG A 123 -1.89 -0.14 -6.87
CA ARG A 123 -1.95 0.32 -5.48
C ARG A 123 -1.51 1.77 -5.33
N ALA A 124 -0.53 2.20 -6.13
CA ALA A 124 -0.11 3.60 -6.17
C ALA A 124 -1.26 4.51 -6.61
N LYS A 125 -2.00 4.12 -7.67
CA LYS A 125 -3.20 4.82 -8.13
C LYS A 125 -4.22 4.97 -7.01
N GLU A 126 -4.62 3.86 -6.37
CA GLU A 126 -5.59 3.89 -5.26
C GLU A 126 -5.13 4.79 -4.10
N ALA A 127 -3.82 4.76 -3.76
CA ALA A 127 -3.27 5.57 -2.70
C ALA A 127 -3.32 7.07 -3.03
N TYR A 128 -2.96 7.44 -4.25
CA TYR A 128 -3.04 8.83 -4.73
C TYR A 128 -4.48 9.34 -4.83
N GLU A 129 -5.43 8.53 -5.31
CA GLU A 129 -6.85 8.88 -5.34
C GLU A 129 -7.39 9.17 -3.93
N ARG A 130 -7.06 8.32 -2.95
CA ARG A 130 -7.42 8.55 -1.54
C ARG A 130 -6.77 9.82 -0.99
N ALA A 131 -5.52 10.10 -1.38
CA ALA A 131 -4.83 11.33 -0.99
C ALA A 131 -5.56 12.56 -1.54
N LEU A 132 -6.00 12.56 -2.81
CA LEU A 132 -6.76 13.66 -3.40
C LEU A 132 -8.16 13.81 -2.82
N GLN A 133 -8.86 12.71 -2.50
CA GLN A 133 -10.15 12.77 -1.83
C GLN A 133 -10.06 13.50 -0.48
N ARG A 134 -8.95 13.31 0.24
CA ARG A 134 -8.71 13.94 1.53
C ARG A 134 -8.11 15.34 1.42
N TYR A 135 -7.28 15.57 0.41
CA TYR A 135 -6.56 16.82 0.17
C TYR A 135 -6.75 17.28 -1.28
N PRO A 136 -7.93 17.81 -1.63
CA PRO A 136 -8.28 18.11 -3.02
C PRO A 136 -7.64 19.40 -3.56
N THR A 137 -6.95 20.18 -2.72
CA THR A 137 -6.44 21.50 -3.09
C THR A 137 -5.00 21.69 -2.61
N GLY A 138 -4.17 22.36 -3.42
CA GLY A 138 -2.78 22.71 -3.08
C GLY A 138 -1.78 22.30 -4.16
N ASP A 139 -0.50 22.64 -3.96
CA ASP A 139 0.58 22.21 -4.88
C ASP A 139 0.70 20.68 -4.94
N LEU A 140 0.60 20.02 -3.78
CA LEU A 140 0.67 18.57 -3.67
C LEU A 140 -0.46 17.88 -4.44
N ALA A 141 -1.68 18.44 -4.42
CA ALA A 141 -2.81 17.90 -5.15
C ALA A 141 -2.54 17.92 -6.66
N ARG A 142 -2.02 19.04 -7.18
CA ARG A 142 -1.61 19.15 -8.60
C ARG A 142 -0.52 18.15 -8.96
N GLU A 143 0.45 17.92 -8.07
CA GLU A 143 1.50 16.92 -8.32
C GLU A 143 0.95 15.50 -8.32
N ILE A 144 0.02 15.18 -7.42
CA ILE A 144 -0.67 13.88 -7.38
C ILE A 144 -1.47 13.66 -8.67
N GLU A 145 -2.23 14.66 -9.14
CA GLU A 145 -2.98 14.59 -10.39
C GLU A 145 -2.09 14.31 -11.60
N GLN A 146 -0.95 14.98 -11.70
CA GLN A 146 0.02 14.75 -12.77
C GLN A 146 0.56 13.32 -12.74
N ARG A 147 0.92 12.81 -11.56
CA ARG A 147 1.40 11.43 -11.40
C ARG A 147 0.31 10.40 -11.69
N LEU A 148 -0.92 10.64 -11.24
CA LEU A 148 -2.07 9.79 -11.54
C LEU A 148 -2.28 9.66 -13.05
N ARG A 149 -2.24 10.75 -13.80
CA ARG A 149 -2.37 10.71 -15.26
C ARG A 149 -1.32 9.82 -15.91
N VAL A 150 -0.05 9.94 -15.49
CA VAL A 150 1.05 9.10 -15.99
C VAL A 150 0.86 7.63 -15.59
N LEU A 151 0.39 7.37 -14.37
CA LEU A 151 0.10 6.02 -13.90
C LEU A 151 -1.05 5.39 -14.68
N GLU A 152 -2.10 6.14 -15.00
CA GLU A 152 -3.22 5.68 -15.80
C GLU A 152 -2.79 5.31 -17.21
N GLU A 153 -1.94 6.12 -17.85
CA GLU A 153 -1.38 5.80 -19.15
C GLU A 153 -0.49 4.54 -19.11
N LYS A 154 0.35 4.40 -18.08
CA LYS A 154 1.16 3.18 -17.86
C LYS A 154 0.29 1.96 -17.62
N LEU A 155 -0.79 2.09 -16.85
CA LEU A 155 -1.73 1.01 -16.59
C LEU A 155 -2.56 0.67 -17.82
N ALA A 156 -2.93 1.66 -18.64
CA ALA A 156 -3.66 1.46 -19.88
C ALA A 156 -2.81 0.78 -20.96
N SER A 157 -1.51 1.11 -21.02
CA SER A 157 -0.55 0.44 -21.91
C SER A 157 -0.16 -0.97 -21.43
N GLN A 158 -0.25 -1.24 -20.13
CA GLN A 158 -0.09 -2.59 -19.56
C GLN A 158 -1.39 -3.41 -19.56
N ALA A 159 -2.54 -2.75 -19.66
CA ALA A 159 -3.80 -3.41 -19.88
C ALA A 159 -3.79 -3.96 -21.31
N SER A 160 -4.17 -5.23 -21.46
CA SER A 160 -4.61 -5.72 -22.76
C SER A 160 -5.64 -4.72 -23.30
N PRO A 161 -5.55 -4.28 -24.57
CA PRO A 161 -6.31 -3.15 -25.07
C PRO A 161 -7.77 -3.32 -24.64
N THR A 162 -8.24 -2.39 -23.81
CA THR A 162 -9.65 -2.37 -23.39
C THR A 162 -10.46 -2.42 -24.67
N LEU A 163 -11.16 -3.52 -24.89
CA LEU A 163 -11.88 -3.75 -26.13
C LEU A 163 -12.78 -2.55 -26.38
N SER A 164 -12.75 -2.01 -27.61
CA SER A 164 -13.77 -1.06 -28.00
C SER A 164 -15.15 -1.71 -27.83
N GLU A 165 -16.20 -0.92 -27.67
CA GLU A 165 -17.57 -1.46 -27.53
C GLU A 165 -17.93 -2.42 -28.68
N GLU A 166 -17.41 -2.13 -29.88
CA GLU A 166 -17.54 -2.98 -31.06
C GLU A 166 -16.74 -4.29 -30.94
N GLN A 167 -15.47 -4.23 -30.52
CA GLN A 167 -14.65 -5.42 -30.28
C GLN A 167 -15.18 -6.29 -29.13
N ALA A 168 -15.76 -5.69 -28.10
CA ALA A 168 -16.38 -6.41 -26.99
C ALA A 168 -17.60 -7.19 -27.47
N LYS A 169 -18.43 -6.57 -28.31
CA LYS A 169 -19.60 -7.22 -28.91
C LYS A 169 -19.21 -8.33 -29.89
N GLU A 170 -18.20 -8.10 -30.73
CA GLU A 170 -17.64 -9.12 -31.63
C GLU A 170 -17.04 -10.29 -30.84
N LEU A 171 -16.35 -10.01 -29.73
CA LEU A 171 -15.82 -11.05 -28.84
C LEU A 171 -16.94 -11.88 -28.20
N GLU A 172 -17.98 -11.22 -27.67
CA GLU A 172 -19.13 -11.91 -27.07
C GLU A 172 -19.85 -12.80 -28.09
N GLU A 173 -20.06 -12.30 -29.32
CA GLU A 173 -20.69 -13.07 -30.39
C GLU A 173 -19.82 -14.28 -30.80
N ALA A 174 -18.50 -14.07 -30.97
CA ALA A 174 -17.58 -15.14 -31.30
C ALA A 174 -17.54 -16.21 -30.20
N LEU A 175 -17.52 -15.81 -28.93
CA LEU A 175 -17.56 -16.72 -27.78
C LEU A 175 -18.90 -17.47 -27.68
N HIS A 176 -20.02 -16.80 -27.95
CA HIS A 176 -21.35 -17.41 -27.96
C HIS A 176 -21.43 -18.53 -29.00
N TRP A 177 -21.04 -18.25 -30.25
CA TRP A 177 -21.07 -19.25 -31.32
C TRP A 177 -20.04 -20.36 -31.09
N ALA A 178 -18.83 -20.04 -30.63
CA ALA A 178 -17.82 -21.05 -30.30
C ALA A 178 -18.34 -22.05 -29.27
N LYS A 179 -18.99 -21.56 -28.20
CA LYS A 179 -19.60 -22.40 -27.17
C LYS A 179 -20.79 -23.21 -27.71
N PHE A 180 -21.70 -22.57 -28.43
CA PHE A 180 -22.87 -23.23 -29.03
C PHE A 180 -22.45 -24.40 -29.94
N TYR A 181 -21.50 -24.19 -30.85
CA TYR A 181 -21.05 -25.25 -31.74
C TYR A 181 -20.32 -26.38 -31.01
N LEU A 182 -19.66 -26.08 -29.88
CA LEU A 182 -19.05 -27.10 -29.04
C LEU A 182 -20.10 -27.97 -28.35
N GLU A 183 -21.16 -27.37 -27.79
CA GLU A 183 -22.27 -28.08 -27.14
C GLU A 183 -23.07 -28.96 -28.11
N VAL A 184 -23.23 -28.52 -29.35
CA VAL A 184 -23.92 -29.27 -30.41
C VAL A 184 -23.03 -30.38 -31.02
N GLY A 185 -21.76 -30.46 -30.63
CA GLY A 185 -20.84 -31.53 -31.07
C GLY A 185 -20.17 -31.26 -32.42
N PHE A 186 -20.02 -29.99 -32.81
CA PHE A 186 -19.30 -29.55 -34.01
C PHE A 186 -17.99 -28.83 -33.65
N PRO A 187 -16.98 -29.53 -33.10
CA PRO A 187 -15.76 -28.90 -32.57
C PRO A 187 -14.91 -28.19 -33.64
N ARG A 188 -15.02 -28.60 -34.92
CA ARG A 188 -14.33 -27.92 -36.03
C ARG A 188 -14.89 -26.51 -36.28
N ARG A 189 -16.22 -26.34 -36.26
CA ARG A 189 -16.85 -25.02 -36.37
C ARG A 189 -16.61 -24.18 -35.13
N ALA A 190 -16.69 -24.79 -33.94
CA ALA A 190 -16.36 -24.12 -32.69
C ALA A 190 -14.95 -23.50 -32.73
N ARG A 191 -13.98 -24.19 -33.37
CA ARG A 191 -12.61 -23.70 -33.53
C ARG A 191 -12.54 -22.44 -34.39
N GLU A 192 -13.32 -22.36 -35.46
CA GLU A 192 -13.32 -21.17 -36.36
C GLU A 192 -13.75 -19.91 -35.59
N TYR A 193 -14.82 -19.99 -34.79
CA TYR A 193 -15.27 -18.89 -33.95
C TYR A 193 -14.33 -18.60 -32.78
N LEU A 194 -13.67 -19.62 -32.22
CA LEU A 194 -12.65 -19.43 -31.20
C LEU A 194 -11.43 -18.65 -31.75
N GLU A 195 -11.01 -18.91 -32.99
CA GLU A 195 -9.90 -18.17 -33.59
C GLU A 195 -10.26 -16.68 -33.80
N GLN A 196 -11.53 -16.37 -34.10
CA GLN A 196 -12.02 -14.99 -34.12
C GLN A 196 -11.96 -14.35 -32.73
N ALA A 197 -12.40 -15.07 -31.69
CA ALA A 197 -12.32 -14.59 -30.30
C ALA A 197 -10.86 -14.40 -29.83
N LYS A 198 -9.94 -15.29 -30.23
CA LYS A 198 -8.50 -15.18 -29.94
C LYS A 198 -7.85 -13.99 -30.64
N ALA A 199 -8.30 -13.64 -31.84
CA ALA A 199 -7.80 -12.47 -32.57
C ALA A 199 -8.15 -11.15 -31.86
N ILE A 200 -9.26 -11.14 -31.10
CA ILE A 200 -9.73 -9.97 -30.36
C ILE A 200 -9.12 -9.92 -28.95
N ALA A 201 -9.22 -11.01 -28.18
CA ALA A 201 -8.76 -11.06 -26.80
C ALA A 201 -8.16 -12.44 -26.45
N PRO A 202 -6.87 -12.68 -26.77
CA PRO A 202 -6.23 -13.99 -26.56
C PRO A 202 -6.11 -14.39 -25.09
N ASP A 203 -6.01 -13.40 -24.19
CA ASP A 203 -5.90 -13.61 -22.74
C ASP A 203 -7.26 -13.68 -22.02
N HIS A 204 -8.38 -13.65 -22.76
CA HIS A 204 -9.71 -13.67 -22.15
C HIS A 204 -9.99 -15.04 -21.50
N PRO A 205 -10.51 -15.10 -20.25
CA PRO A 205 -10.69 -16.36 -19.52
C PRO A 205 -11.58 -17.37 -20.25
N MET A 206 -12.66 -16.93 -20.90
CA MET A 206 -13.51 -17.82 -21.71
C MET A 206 -12.82 -18.33 -22.98
N VAL A 207 -11.90 -17.55 -23.57
CA VAL A 207 -11.14 -17.99 -24.75
C VAL A 207 -10.25 -19.18 -24.37
N GLN A 208 -9.60 -19.11 -23.21
CA GLN A 208 -8.76 -20.19 -22.69
C GLN A 208 -9.59 -21.45 -22.34
N GLU A 209 -10.74 -21.27 -21.71
CA GLU A 209 -11.65 -22.36 -21.36
C GLU A 209 -12.17 -23.11 -22.59
N ILE A 210 -12.71 -22.38 -23.59
CA ILE A 210 -13.25 -22.96 -24.81
C ILE A 210 -12.13 -23.60 -25.65
N SER A 211 -10.92 -23.03 -25.68
CA SER A 211 -9.76 -23.64 -26.36
C SER A 211 -9.46 -25.03 -25.84
N LYS A 212 -9.40 -25.18 -24.51
CA LYS A 212 -9.13 -26.47 -23.88
C LYS A 212 -10.25 -27.48 -24.17
N ALA A 213 -11.51 -27.04 -24.14
CA ALA A 213 -12.65 -27.91 -24.38
C ALA A 213 -12.75 -28.38 -25.85
N ILE A 214 -12.41 -27.52 -26.82
CA ILE A 214 -12.31 -27.89 -28.24
C ILE A 214 -11.18 -28.88 -28.48
N GLU A 215 -10.00 -28.66 -27.88
CA GLU A 215 -8.87 -29.60 -28.01
C GLU A 215 -9.22 -30.99 -27.47
N GLN A 216 -9.95 -31.06 -26.35
CA GLN A 216 -10.45 -32.32 -25.82
C GLN A 216 -11.42 -33.00 -26.79
N ALA A 217 -12.41 -32.27 -27.32
CA ALA A 217 -13.42 -32.79 -28.23
C ALA A 217 -12.87 -33.19 -29.62
N LEU A 218 -11.72 -32.65 -30.05
CA LEU A 218 -11.05 -33.04 -31.30
C LEU A 218 -10.15 -34.26 -31.14
N ASN A 219 -9.74 -34.58 -29.91
CA ASN A 219 -8.87 -35.71 -29.58
C ASN A 219 -9.66 -36.97 -29.15
N THR A 220 -10.98 -36.87 -29.01
CA THR A 220 -11.93 -37.97 -28.75
C THR A 220 -12.58 -38.45 -30.04
#